data_AF-A0A8H7KYQ5-F1
#
_entry.id   AF-A0A8H7KYQ5-F1
#
_cell.length_a   1.000
_cell.length_b   1.000
_cell.length_c   1.000
_cell.angle_alpha   90.00
_cell.angle_beta   90.00
_cell.angle_gamma   90.00
#
_symmetry.space_group_name_H-M   'P 1'
#
loop_
_entity.id
_entity.type
_entity.pdbx_description
1 polymer ?
#
loop_
_entity_poly.entity_id
_entity_poly.type
_entity_poly.pdbx_seq_one_letter_code
_entity_poly.pdbx_strand_id
1 'polypeptide(L)'
;MLYLTSDNFAVFIPFGVIGFYRYLWYLIRVTAFFTYRPVPLPENPTYVASEDVTIIVPTIDAGEEFKEAAHSWLVGKPKEIIIITEEKMLGPLQDLANQVDP
;
A
#
# COMPACT_ATOMS: atom_id res chain seq x y z
N MET A 1 -6.48 49.54 35.81
CA MET A 1 -7.72 49.01 35.21
C MET A 1 -7.51 49.01 33.70
N LEU A 2 -6.83 48.01 33.15
CA LEU A 2 -7.49 46.84 32.54
C LEU A 2 -6.87 45.53 33.05
N TYR A 3 -7.69 44.81 33.81
CA TYR A 3 -7.42 43.51 34.42
C TYR A 3 -7.64 42.41 33.37
N LEU A 4 -6.85 42.40 32.28
CA LEU A 4 -7.03 41.47 31.16
C LEU A 4 -6.03 40.30 31.12
N THR A 5 -5.22 40.15 32.16
CA THR A 5 -4.37 38.96 32.33
C THR A 5 -4.48 38.48 33.78
N SER A 6 -5.69 38.11 34.22
CA SER A 6 -5.73 37.15 35.32
C SER A 6 -5.23 35.83 34.75
N ASP A 7 -4.23 35.23 35.37
CA ASP A 7 -3.69 33.89 35.07
C ASP A 7 -4.71 32.76 35.35
N ASN A 8 -6.00 33.00 35.11
CA ASN A 8 -7.12 32.07 35.26
C ASN A 8 -7.29 31.14 34.04
N PHE A 9 -6.43 31.25 33.02
CA PHE A 9 -6.35 30.17 32.03
C PHE A 9 -5.31 29.15 32.49
N ALA A 10 -5.77 28.24 33.36
CA ALA A 10 -5.13 26.95 33.59
C ALA A 10 -5.21 26.04 32.34
N VAL A 11 -5.08 26.61 31.14
CA VAL A 11 -4.94 25.85 29.91
C VAL A 11 -3.46 25.54 29.76
N PHE A 12 -3.01 24.60 30.59
CA PHE A 12 -1.87 23.77 30.29
C PHE A 12 -2.18 23.16 28.90
N ILE A 13 -1.51 23.63 27.86
CA ILE A 13 -1.83 23.34 26.45
C ILE A 13 -1.81 21.83 26.08
N PRO A 14 -1.23 20.89 26.87
CA PRO A 14 -1.50 19.47 26.64
C PRO A 14 -2.84 18.93 27.20
N PHE A 15 -3.53 19.64 28.11
CA PHE A 15 -4.79 19.21 28.76
C PHE A 15 -6.00 20.14 28.57
N GLY A 16 -5.86 21.24 27.82
CA GLY A 16 -7.01 22.09 27.43
C GLY A 16 -7.83 21.53 26.27
N VAL A 17 -8.77 22.33 25.73
CA VAL A 17 -9.65 21.96 24.60
C VAL A 17 -8.86 21.44 23.39
N ILE A 18 -7.72 22.07 23.07
CA ILE A 18 -6.84 21.65 21.95
C ILE A 18 -6.19 20.28 22.24
N GLY A 19 -5.72 20.07 23.47
CA GLY A 19 -5.14 18.81 23.91
C GLY A 19 -6.17 17.68 23.89
N PHE A 20 -7.36 17.93 24.45
CA PHE A 20 -8.48 17.00 24.41
C PHE A 20 -8.88 16.64 22.97
N TYR A 21 -9.06 17.64 22.09
CA TYR A 21 -9.39 17.41 20.69
C TYR A 21 -8.34 16.55 19.99
N ARG A 22 -7.04 16.82 20.22
CA ARG A 22 -5.94 16.01 19.66
C ARG A 22 -6.00 14.56 20.14
N TYR A 23 -6.14 14.34 21.45
CA TYR A 23 -6.18 12.98 22.00
C TYR A 23 -7.47 12.23 21.64
N LEU A 24 -8.62 12.91 21.60
CA LEU A 24 -9.88 12.37 21.11
C LEU A 24 -9.75 11.91 19.66
N TRP A 25 -9.19 12.75 18.79
CA TRP A 25 -9.00 12.41 17.38
C TRP A 25 -8.00 11.28 17.19
N TYR A 26 -6.94 11.25 18.01
CA TYR A 26 -5.99 10.13 18.05
C TYR A 26 -6.68 8.82 18.45
N LEU A 27 -7.48 8.83 19.52
CA LEU A 27 -8.23 7.65 19.97
C LEU A 27 -9.20 7.15 18.90
N ILE A 28 -9.94 8.06 18.23
CA ILE A 28 -10.84 7.69 17.11
C ILE A 28 -10.06 6.99 16.00
N ARG A 29 -8.88 7.48 15.61
CA ARG A 29 -8.04 6.85 14.58
C ARG A 29 -7.53 5.48 15.02
N VAL A 30 -7.12 5.34 16.27
CA VAL A 30 -6.68 4.04 16.83
C VAL A 30 -7.84 3.05 16.85
N THR A 31 -9.03 3.47 17.31
CA THR A 31 -10.22 2.63 17.26
C THR A 31 -10.58 2.26 15.83
N ALA A 32 -10.56 3.21 14.89
CA ALA A 32 -10.83 2.94 13.48
C ALA A 32 -9.83 1.94 12.89
N PHE A 33 -8.55 2.02 13.24
CA PHE A 33 -7.54 1.05 12.81
C PHE A 33 -7.87 -0.38 13.30
N PHE A 34 -8.32 -0.52 14.55
CA PHE A 34 -8.70 -1.83 15.10
C PHE A 34 -10.05 -2.36 14.59
N THR A 35 -10.99 -1.48 14.23
CA THR A 35 -12.31 -1.88 13.73
C THR A 35 -12.37 -1.99 12.21
N TYR A 36 -11.40 -1.41 11.49
CA TYR A 36 -11.35 -1.46 10.03
C TYR A 36 -11.20 -2.92 9.56
N ARG A 37 -12.17 -3.34 8.74
CA ARG A 37 -12.13 -4.63 8.04
C ARG A 37 -12.04 -4.34 6.55
N PRO A 38 -11.07 -4.92 5.82
CA PRO A 38 -11.08 -4.90 4.37
C PRO A 38 -12.41 -5.44 3.85
N VAL A 39 -12.85 -4.93 2.70
CA VAL A 39 -14.01 -5.50 2.00
C VAL A 39 -13.67 -6.96 1.67
N PRO A 40 -14.52 -7.94 2.05
CA PRO A 40 -14.26 -9.34 1.76
C PRO A 40 -14.24 -9.53 0.24
N LEU A 41 -13.40 -10.46 -0.22
CA LEU A 41 -13.41 -10.84 -1.63
C LEU A 41 -14.78 -11.47 -1.96
N PRO A 42 -15.36 -11.17 -3.14
CA PRO A 42 -16.58 -11.82 -3.57
C PRO A 42 -16.36 -13.32 -3.74
N GLU A 43 -17.34 -14.14 -3.33
CA GLU A 43 -17.27 -15.61 -3.48
C GLU A 43 -17.14 -16.01 -4.95
N ASN A 44 -17.78 -15.25 -5.83
CA ASN A 44 -17.71 -15.43 -7.27
C ASN A 44 -17.05 -14.19 -7.90
N PRO A 45 -15.80 -14.29 -8.38
CA PRO A 45 -15.15 -13.19 -9.05
C PRO A 45 -15.86 -12.88 -10.37
N THR A 46 -16.05 -11.59 -10.66
CA THR A 46 -16.66 -11.15 -11.93
C THR A 46 -15.66 -11.14 -13.09
N TYR A 47 -14.36 -11.14 -12.78
CA TYR A 47 -13.28 -11.08 -13.77
C TYR A 47 -12.71 -12.47 -14.05
N VAL A 48 -12.20 -12.65 -15.26
CA VAL A 48 -11.46 -13.84 -15.70
C VAL A 48 -9.98 -13.47 -15.76
N ALA A 49 -9.15 -14.05 -14.90
CA ALA A 49 -7.74 -13.64 -14.76
C ALA A 49 -6.94 -13.70 -16.08
N SER A 50 -7.19 -14.73 -16.90
CA SER A 50 -6.54 -14.92 -18.20
C SER A 50 -6.98 -13.96 -19.30
N GLU A 51 -8.05 -13.18 -19.07
CA GLU A 51 -8.64 -12.28 -20.07
C GLU A 51 -8.61 -10.81 -19.62
N ASP A 52 -8.74 -10.57 -18.31
CA ASP A 52 -8.97 -9.24 -17.74
C ASP A 52 -7.79 -8.68 -16.94
N VAL A 53 -6.78 -9.50 -16.61
CA VAL A 53 -5.68 -9.09 -15.72
C VAL A 53 -4.37 -8.96 -16.47
N THR A 54 -3.87 -7.74 -16.55
CA THR A 54 -2.51 -7.42 -17.01
C THR A 54 -1.69 -6.95 -15.82
N ILE A 55 -0.54 -7.59 -15.58
CA ILE A 55 0.37 -7.20 -14.49
C ILE A 55 1.44 -6.29 -15.05
N ILE A 56 1.61 -5.10 -14.47
CA ILE A 56 2.66 -4.15 -14.85
C ILE A 56 3.68 -4.09 -13.73
N VAL A 57 4.94 -4.39 -14.04
CA VAL A 57 6.03 -4.43 -13.07
C VAL A 57 7.11 -3.43 -13.44
N PRO A 58 7.13 -2.25 -12.81
CA PRO A 58 8.25 -1.32 -12.94
C PRO A 58 9.41 -1.80 -12.07
N THR A 59 10.52 -2.22 -12.70
CA THR A 59 11.72 -2.66 -11.98
C THR A 59 13.01 -2.34 -12.75
N ILE A 60 14.08 -2.08 -12.00
CA ILE A 60 15.44 -1.94 -12.50
C ILE A 60 16.34 -3.09 -12.04
N ASP A 61 15.79 -4.06 -11.30
CA ASP A 61 16.52 -5.20 -10.73
C ASP A 61 15.97 -6.52 -11.32
N ALA A 62 16.90 -7.42 -11.65
CA ALA A 62 16.68 -8.73 -12.25
C ALA A 62 17.24 -9.86 -11.38
N GLY A 63 17.37 -9.64 -10.07
CA GLY A 63 17.82 -10.65 -9.11
C GLY A 63 16.82 -11.80 -8.89
N GLU A 64 17.21 -12.75 -8.03
CA GLU A 64 16.40 -13.93 -7.70
C GLU A 64 15.03 -13.58 -7.06
N GLU A 65 14.95 -12.46 -6.34
CA GLU A 65 13.67 -11.98 -5.77
C GLU A 65 12.62 -11.73 -6.86
N PHE A 66 13.05 -11.25 -8.04
CA PHE A 66 12.16 -11.04 -9.17
C PHE A 66 11.65 -12.36 -9.74
N LYS A 67 12.48 -13.39 -9.77
CA LYS A 67 12.11 -14.74 -10.23
C LYS A 67 11.07 -15.38 -9.31
N GLU A 68 11.27 -15.31 -8.00
CA GLU A 68 10.30 -15.79 -7.02
C GLU A 68 8.96 -15.06 -7.13
N ALA A 69 9.01 -13.73 -7.31
CA ALA A 69 7.83 -12.92 -7.52
C ALA A 69 7.12 -13.29 -8.84
N ALA A 70 7.86 -13.49 -9.94
CA ALA A 70 7.32 -13.89 -11.23
C ALA A 70 6.58 -15.24 -11.15
N HIS A 71 7.16 -16.23 -10.46
CA HIS A 71 6.45 -17.49 -10.20
C HIS A 71 5.14 -17.28 -9.45
N SER A 72 5.11 -16.39 -8.44
CA SER A 72 3.88 -16.10 -7.69
C SER A 72 2.79 -15.44 -8.55
N TRP A 73 3.18 -14.60 -9.52
CA TRP A 73 2.25 -13.94 -10.44
C TRP A 73 1.64 -14.93 -11.42
N LEU A 74 2.45 -15.86 -11.96
CA LEU A 74 2.01 -16.86 -12.92
C LEU A 74 1.00 -17.86 -12.34
N VAL A 75 0.99 -18.08 -11.02
CA VAL A 75 -0.07 -18.87 -10.35
C VAL A 75 -1.46 -18.31 -10.67
N GLY A 76 -1.57 -16.99 -10.79
CA GLY A 76 -2.82 -16.30 -11.13
C GLY A 76 -3.25 -16.42 -12.59
N LYS A 77 -2.41 -16.98 -13.47
CA LYS A 77 -2.63 -17.05 -14.93
C LYS A 77 -3.16 -15.74 -15.51
N PRO A 78 -2.44 -14.61 -15.30
CA PRO A 78 -2.83 -13.34 -15.89
C PRO A 78 -2.81 -13.45 -17.42
N LYS A 79 -3.51 -12.54 -18.10
CA LYS A 79 -3.46 -12.42 -19.55
C LYS A 79 -2.05 -12.14 -20.06
N GLU A 80 -1.38 -11.17 -19.44
CA GLU A 80 -0.05 -10.74 -19.83
C GLU A 80 0.69 -10.07 -18.66
N ILE A 81 2.02 -10.08 -18.72
CA ILE A 81 2.90 -9.39 -17.77
C ILE A 81 3.80 -8.44 -18.55
N ILE A 82 3.76 -7.15 -18.21
CA ILE A 82 4.52 -6.09 -18.86
C ILE A 82 5.59 -5.61 -17.87
N ILE A 83 6.85 -5.87 -18.20
CA ILE A 83 7.99 -5.44 -17.39
C ILE A 83 8.50 -4.12 -17.96
N ILE A 84 8.50 -3.08 -17.12
CA ILE A 84 9.00 -1.74 -17.48
C ILE A 84 10.36 -1.57 -16.81
N THR A 85 11.41 -1.45 -17.62
CA THR A 85 12.79 -1.38 -17.16
C THR A 85 13.64 -0.44 -18.02
N GLU A 86 14.88 -0.21 -17.62
CA GLU A 86 15.87 0.53 -18.40
C GLU A 86 16.49 -0.37 -19.50
N GLU A 87 16.94 0.23 -20.61
CA GLU A 87 17.51 -0.52 -21.75
C GLU A 87 18.65 -1.48 -21.35
N LYS A 88 19.44 -1.12 -20.34
CA LYS A 88 20.55 -1.95 -19.84
C LYS A 88 20.10 -3.26 -19.21
N MET A 89 18.89 -3.30 -18.69
CA MET A 89 18.33 -4.44 -17.95
C MET A 89 17.43 -5.33 -18.83
N LEU A 90 17.22 -4.96 -20.10
CA LEU A 90 16.40 -5.72 -21.03
C LEU A 90 16.91 -7.15 -21.23
N GLY A 91 18.22 -7.34 -21.40
CA GLY A 91 18.82 -8.68 -21.59
C GLY A 91 18.62 -9.59 -20.38
N PRO A 92 19.12 -9.21 -19.19
CA PRO A 92 18.96 -10.01 -17.97
C PRO A 92 17.49 -10.34 -17.64
N LEU A 93 16.56 -9.38 -17.82
CA LEU A 93 15.14 -9.62 -17.56
C LEU A 93 14.49 -10.52 -18.62
N GLN A 94 14.93 -10.45 -19.88
CA GLN A 94 14.46 -11.38 -20.92
C GLN A 94 14.94 -12.81 -20.64
N ASP A 95 16.20 -12.97 -20.24
CA ASP A 95 16.76 -14.28 -19.87
C ASP A 95 16.04 -14.87 -18.66
N LEU A 96 15.68 -14.03 -17.69
CA LEU A 96 14.89 -14.43 -16.54
C LEU A 96 13.46 -14.83 -16.96
N ALA A 97 12.79 -14.02 -17.79
CA ALA A 97 11.45 -14.33 -18.29
C ALA A 97 11.41 -15.72 -18.97
N ASN A 98 12.40 -16.01 -19.83
CA ASN A 98 12.54 -17.30 -20.50
C ASN A 98 12.78 -18.49 -19.55
N GLN A 99 13.32 -18.25 -18.34
CA GLN A 99 13.50 -19.31 -17.34
C GLN A 99 12.22 -19.63 -16.58
N VAL A 100 11.36 -18.62 -16.38
CA VAL A 100 10.15 -18.73 -15.55
C VAL A 100 8.99 -19.27 -16.38
N ASP A 101 8.87 -18.85 -17.64
CA ASP A 101 7.87 -19.31 -18.61
C ASP A 101 8.55 -19.53 -19.99
N PRO A 102 9.10 -20.73 -20.25
CA PRO A 102 9.89 -21.03 -21.45
C PRO A 102 9.09 -21.19 -22.74
#